data_AF-A0A564VX45-F1
#
_entry.id   AF-A0A564VX45-F1
#
_cell.length_a   1.000
_cell.length_b   1.000
_cell.length_c   1.000
_cell.angle_alpha   90.00
_cell.angle_beta   90.00
_cell.angle_gamma   90.00
#
_symmetry.space_group_name_H-M   'P 1'
#
loop_
_entity.id
_entity.type
_entity.pdbx_description
1 polymer ?
#
loop_
_entity_poly.entity_id
_entity_poly.type
_entity_poly.pdbx_seq_one_letter_code
_entity_poly.pdbx_strand_id
1 'polypeptide(L)' 'MAWRLGKALDTTPDFWANLQTDYDLLTFDPSTLDDIRPLVEA' A
#
# COMPACT_ATOMS: atom_id res chain seq x y z
N MET A 1 -1.93 12.72 1.44
CA MET A 1 -3.35 12.96 1.80
C MET A 1 -3.71 12.45 3.18
N ALA A 2 -3.22 11.28 3.58
CA ALA A 2 -3.48 10.64 4.88
C ALA A 2 -3.51 11.59 6.10
N TRP A 3 -2.52 12.48 6.24
CA TRP A 3 -2.47 13.46 7.33
C TRP A 3 -3.69 14.41 7.42
N ARG A 4 -4.22 14.84 6.27
CA ARG A 4 -5.40 15.73 6.25
C ARG A 4 -6.66 14.96 6.64
N LEU A 5 -6.80 13.72 6.17
CA LEU A 5 -7.93 12.85 6.51
C LEU A 5 -7.92 12.45 7.98
N GLY A 6 -6.75 12.09 8.51
CA GLY A 6 -6.57 11.80 9.93
C GLY A 6 -7.05 12.96 10.81
N LYS A 7 -6.59 14.18 10.51
CA LYS A 7 -7.02 15.39 11.24
C LYS A 7 -8.51 15.69 11.09
N ALA A 8 -9.08 15.52 9.89
CA ALA A 8 -10.46 15.89 9.61
C ALA A 8 -11.49 14.90 10.19
N LEU A 9 -11.12 13.63 10.31
CA LEU A 9 -12.02 12.52 10.66
C LEU A 9 -11.69 11.87 12.01
N ASP A 10 -10.82 12.51 12.81
CA ASP A 10 -10.36 12.00 14.11
C ASP A 10 -9.82 10.56 14.04
N THR A 11 -8.96 10.32 13.05
CA THR A 11 -8.29 9.03 12.79
C THR A 11 -6.77 9.24 12.65
N THR A 12 -6.01 8.15 12.53
CA THR A 12 -4.56 8.26 12.31
C THR A 12 -4.23 8.36 10.82
N PRO A 13 -3.12 9.02 10.44
CA PRO A 13 -2.63 8.95 9.07
C PRO A 13 -2.33 7.50 8.63
N ASP A 14 -1.83 6.67 9.54
CA ASP A 14 -1.51 5.27 9.27
C ASP A 14 -2.75 4.46 8.88
N PHE A 15 -3.91 4.74 9.47
CA PHE A 15 -5.17 4.11 9.04
C PHE A 15 -5.43 4.32 7.54
N TRP A 16 -5.28 5.55 7.05
CA TRP A 16 -5.51 5.87 5.65
C TRP A 16 -4.41 5.36 4.73
N ALA A 17 -3.15 5.34 5.21
CA ALA A 17 -2.04 4.76 4.45
C ALA A 17 -2.22 3.24 4.28
N ASN A 18 -2.63 2.54 5.33
CA ASN A 18 -2.89 1.11 5.29
C ASN A 18 -4.07 0.78 4.39
N LEU A 19 -5.15 1.56 4.43
CA LEU A 19 -6.30 1.37 3.53
C LEU A 19 -5.89 1.48 2.06
N GLN A 20 -5.02 2.43 1.72
CA GLN A 20 -4.49 2.56 0.36
C GLN A 20 -3.62 1.35 -0.01
N THR A 21 -2.72 0.95 0.87
CA THR A 21 -1.88 -0.24 0.66
C THR A 21 -2.71 -1.49 0.43
N ASP A 22 -3.77 -1.70 1.22
CA ASP A 22 -4.67 -2.84 1.06
C ASP A 22 -5.37 -2.81 -0.30
N TYR A 23 -5.87 -1.65 -0.73
CA TYR A 23 -6.45 -1.48 -2.05
C TYR A 23 -5.45 -1.80 -3.16
N ASP A 24 -4.24 -1.25 -3.07
CA ASP A 24 -3.18 -1.45 -4.06
C ASP A 24 -2.81 -2.94 -4.15
N LEU A 25 -2.72 -3.66 -3.03
CA LEU A 25 -2.44 -5.10 -3.00
C LEU A 25 -3.60 -5.94 -3.56
N LEU A 26 -4.84 -5.60 -3.22
CA LEU A 26 -6.02 -6.36 -3.63
C LEU A 26 -6.40 -6.12 -5.10
N THR A 27 -6.04 -4.97 -5.66
CA THR A 27 -6.31 -4.62 -7.07
C THR A 27 -5.06 -4.71 -7.95
N PHE A 28 -3.95 -5.15 -7.38
CA PHE A 28 -2.70 -5.36 -8.09
C PHE A 28 -2.89 -6.37 -9.23
N ASP A 29 -2.48 -5.97 -10.44
CA ASP A 29 -2.40 -6.88 -11.59
C ASP A 29 -1.02 -7.54 -11.60
N PRO A 30 -0.89 -8.83 -11.24
CA PRO A 30 0.41 -9.49 -11.22
C PRO A 30 1.04 -9.63 -12.61
N SER A 31 0.27 -9.46 -13.70
CA SER A 31 0.83 -9.50 -15.06
C SER A 31 1.71 -8.29 -15.38
N THR A 32 1.65 -7.23 -14.56
CA THR A 32 2.54 -6.07 -14.69
C THR A 32 3.91 -6.29 -14.03
N LEU A 33 4.11 -7.42 -13.36
CA LEU A 33 5.43 -7.77 -12.81
C LEU A 33 6.33 -8.32 -13.92
N ASP A 34 7.49 -7.67 -14.08
CA ASP A 34 8.62 -8.28 -14.77
C ASP A 34 9.18 -9.46 -13.96
N ASP A 35 10.15 -10.17 -14.53
CA ASP A 35 10.82 -11.32 -13.89
C ASP A 35 11.47 -10.92 -12.54
N ILE A 36 10.82 -11.29 -11.42
CA ILE A 36 11.31 -11.02 -10.07
C ILE A 36 12.35 -12.08 -9.69
N ARG A 37 13.60 -11.66 -9.51
CA ARG A 37 14.70 -12.51 -9.06
C ARG A 37 15.19 -12.10 -7.67
N PRO A 38 15.25 -13.01 -6.70
CA PRO A 38 15.89 -12.75 -5.42
C PRO A 38 17.35 -12.31 -5.60
N LEU A 39 17.81 -11.39 -4.75
CA LEU A 39 19.20 -10.90 -4.80
C LEU A 39 20.20 -11.92 -4.24
N VAL A 40 19.75 -12.86 -3.41
CA VAL A 40 20.56 -13.93 -2.80
C VAL A 40 19.72 -15.21 -2.70
N GLU A 41 20.37 -16.36 -2.81
CA GLU A 41 19.77 -17.67 -2.55
C GLU A 41 19.71 -17.94 -1.03
N ALA A 42 18.70 -18.69 -0.59
CA ALA A 42 18.43 -19.00 0.81
C ALA A 42 19.30 -20.13 1.37
#